data_AF-A0A7C7VWS2-F1
#
_entry.id   AF-A0A7C7VWS2-F1
#
_cell.length_a   1.000
_cell.length_b   1.000
_cell.length_c   1.000
_cell.angle_alpha   90.00
_cell.angle_beta   90.00
_cell.angle_gamma   90.00
#
_symmetry.space_group_name_H-M   'P 1'
#
loop_
_entity.id
_entity.type
_entity.pdbx_description
1 polymer ?
#
loop_
_entity_poly.entity_id
_entity_poly.type
_entity_poly.pdbx_seq_one_letter_code
_entity_poly.pdbx_strand_id
1 'polypeptide(L)'
;MGVKQILMVLPEIDWIEDEGLKGAVLRTYERALKEGGWAPEDMARMPFTLAKETDISYADHVRAVTRIARAVYDVFKDIFGNRVPLRRDVLVAGALLHDVGKLVEVEQEGDNFRKSAGGKVLRHPFSGVALAAAEGVPPE
;
A
#
# COMPACT_ATOMS: atom_id res chain seq x y z
N MET A 1 -6.26 11.57 -11.33
CA MET A 1 -4.85 11.30 -11.00
C MET A 1 -4.35 10.21 -11.92
N GLY A 2 -3.06 10.18 -12.25
CA GLY A 2 -2.55 9.28 -13.27
C GLY A 2 -1.92 8.02 -12.67
N VAL A 3 -2.37 6.86 -13.13
CA VAL A 3 -1.76 5.54 -12.90
C VAL A 3 -0.24 5.57 -13.08
N LYS A 4 0.24 6.29 -14.10
CA LYS A 4 1.67 6.44 -14.40
C LYS A 4 2.45 7.01 -13.21
N GLN A 5 1.91 8.01 -12.52
CA GLN A 5 2.55 8.63 -11.36
C GLN A 5 2.61 7.67 -10.17
N ILE A 6 1.55 6.89 -9.95
CA ILE A 6 1.54 5.86 -8.90
C ILE A 6 2.65 4.83 -9.16
N LEU A 7 2.78 4.35 -10.41
CA LEU A 7 3.83 3.40 -10.80
C LEU A 7 5.25 3.98 -10.71
N MET A 8 5.43 5.29 -10.88
CA MET A 8 6.74 5.92 -10.67
C MET A 8 7.15 5.89 -9.19
N VAL A 9 6.21 6.04 -8.27
CA VAL A 9 6.48 6.02 -6.83
C VAL A 9 6.57 4.59 -6.29
N LEU A 10 5.68 3.71 -6.75
CA LEU A 10 5.57 2.31 -6.35
C LEU A 10 5.73 1.38 -7.57
N PRO A 11 6.93 1.30 -8.17
CA PRO A 11 7.18 0.47 -9.35
C PRO A 11 6.98 -1.03 -9.09
N GLU A 12 7.03 -1.45 -7.82
CA GLU A 12 6.76 -2.83 -7.41
C GLU A 12 5.34 -3.32 -7.76
N ILE A 13 4.39 -2.41 -8.05
CA ILE A 13 3.05 -2.78 -8.57
C ILE A 13 3.16 -3.53 -9.91
N ASP A 14 4.15 -3.19 -10.75
CA ASP A 14 4.38 -3.88 -12.02
C ASP A 14 4.91 -5.31 -11.85
N TRP A 15 5.18 -5.75 -10.61
CA TRP A 15 5.55 -7.13 -10.34
C TRP A 15 4.36 -8.09 -10.28
N ILE A 16 3.13 -7.56 -10.16
CA ILE A 16 1.90 -8.37 -10.18
C ILE A 16 1.60 -8.74 -11.64
N GLU A 17 1.54 -10.03 -11.93
CA GLU A 17 1.30 -10.58 -13.28
C GLU A 17 -0.20 -10.76 -13.56
N ASP A 18 -1.00 -11.02 -12.51
CA ASP A 18 -2.46 -10.99 -12.60
C ASP A 18 -2.95 -9.56 -12.86
N GLU A 19 -3.26 -9.27 -14.13
CA GLU A 19 -3.72 -7.95 -14.57
C GLU A 19 -5.01 -7.47 -13.86
N GLY A 20 -5.87 -8.41 -13.44
CA GLY A 20 -7.08 -8.10 -12.68
C GLY A 20 -6.74 -7.59 -11.28
N LEU A 21 -5.87 -8.30 -10.58
CA LEU A 21 -5.37 -7.93 -9.25
C LEU A 21 -4.53 -6.65 -9.30
N LYS A 22 -3.64 -6.51 -10.29
CA LYS A 22 -2.86 -5.29 -10.53
C LYS A 22 -3.78 -4.08 -10.71
N GLY A 23 -4.82 -4.23 -11.52
CA GLY A 23 -5.84 -3.22 -11.71
C GLY A 23 -6.58 -2.87 -10.41
N ALA A 24 -6.91 -3.87 -9.58
CA ALA A 24 -7.55 -3.64 -8.27
C ALA A 24 -6.64 -2.88 -7.29
N VAL A 25 -5.35 -3.22 -7.23
CA VAL A 25 -4.36 -2.49 -6.43
C VAL A 25 -4.25 -1.03 -6.87
N LEU A 26 -4.16 -0.78 -8.18
CA LEU A 26 -4.09 0.58 -8.73
C LEU A 26 -5.34 1.40 -8.38
N ARG A 27 -6.54 0.84 -8.58
CA ARG A 27 -7.80 1.51 -8.22
C ARG A 27 -7.88 1.79 -6.71
N THR A 28 -7.38 0.87 -5.89
CA THR A 28 -7.34 1.05 -4.42
C THR A 28 -6.49 2.26 -4.05
N TYR A 29 -5.30 2.40 -4.65
CA TYR A 29 -4.46 3.57 -4.47
C TYR A 29 -5.09 4.85 -5.01
N GLU A 30 -5.64 4.83 -6.23
CA GLU A 30 -6.32 6.00 -6.82
C GLU A 30 -7.45 6.52 -5.92
N ARG A 31 -8.24 5.59 -5.37
CA ARG A 31 -9.31 5.90 -4.43
C ARG A 31 -8.76 6.47 -3.12
N ALA A 32 -7.80 5.80 -2.50
CA ALA A 32 -7.22 6.21 -1.22
C ALA A 32 -6.56 7.60 -1.30
N LEU A 33 -5.80 7.86 -2.37
CA LEU A 33 -5.19 9.16 -2.62
C LEU A 33 -6.26 10.24 -2.86
N LYS A 34 -7.31 9.92 -3.65
CA LYS A 34 -8.41 10.86 -3.90
C LYS A 34 -9.19 11.20 -2.62
N GLU A 35 -9.53 10.19 -1.82
CA GLU A 35 -10.25 10.38 -0.55
C GLU A 35 -9.40 11.12 0.50
N GLY A 36 -8.08 10.87 0.50
CA GLY A 36 -7.12 11.55 1.37
C GLY A 36 -6.71 12.95 0.92
N GLY A 37 -7.03 13.35 -0.31
CA GLY A 37 -6.64 14.65 -0.87
C GLY A 37 -5.16 14.73 -1.26
N TRP A 38 -4.52 13.61 -1.60
CA TRP A 38 -3.10 13.50 -1.93
C TRP A 38 -2.85 13.39 -3.43
N ALA A 39 -1.74 13.95 -3.89
CA ALA A 39 -1.13 13.58 -5.16
C ALA A 39 -0.24 12.33 -4.99
N PRO A 40 -0.03 11.50 -6.02
CA PRO A 40 0.82 10.32 -5.92
C PRO A 40 2.23 10.61 -5.38
N GLU A 41 2.81 11.75 -5.77
CA GLU A 41 4.15 12.18 -5.33
C GLU A 41 4.21 12.44 -3.82
N ASP A 42 3.08 12.75 -3.18
CA ASP A 42 3.01 13.01 -1.74
C ASP A 42 3.35 11.77 -0.91
N MET A 43 3.17 10.56 -1.47
CA MET A 43 3.58 9.32 -0.82
C MET A 43 5.10 9.25 -0.55
N ALA A 44 5.92 9.99 -1.32
CA ALA A 44 7.37 10.05 -1.14
C ALA A 44 7.81 11.06 -0.06
N ARG A 45 6.90 11.88 0.47
CA ARG A 45 7.18 12.85 1.55
C ARG A 45 6.39 12.59 2.82
N MET A 46 5.22 11.96 2.73
CA MET A 46 4.40 11.61 3.88
C MET A 46 5.18 10.61 4.75
N PRO A 47 5.36 10.85 6.07
CA PRO A 47 6.04 9.89 6.93
C PRO A 47 5.22 8.61 7.06
N PHE A 48 5.88 7.45 7.14
CA PHE A 48 5.16 6.19 7.29
C PHE A 48 4.45 6.07 8.65
N THR A 49 4.86 6.86 9.66
CA THR A 49 4.26 6.83 11.00
C THR A 49 4.21 8.23 11.63
N LEU A 50 3.16 8.49 12.39
CA LEU A 50 3.02 9.68 13.24
C LEU A 50 3.39 9.40 14.70
N ALA A 51 3.77 8.17 15.04
CA ALA A 51 4.08 7.77 16.43
C ALA A 51 5.46 8.23 16.90
N LYS A 52 6.34 8.61 15.97
CA LYS A 52 7.69 9.11 16.22
C LYS A 52 8.16 9.92 15.01
N GLU A 53 9.13 10.80 15.23
CA GLU A 53 9.83 11.46 14.13
C GLU A 53 10.64 10.44 13.32
N THR A 54 10.58 10.57 12.00
CA THR A 54 11.28 9.70 11.06
C THR A 54 11.45 10.41 9.72
N ASP A 55 12.56 10.12 9.05
CA ASP A 55 12.87 10.50 7.67
C ASP A 55 12.38 9.46 6.64
N ILE A 56 11.78 8.36 7.09
CA ILE A 56 11.28 7.29 6.23
C ILE A 56 9.88 7.67 5.72
N SER A 57 9.75 7.78 4.40
CA SER A 57 8.46 8.04 3.77
C SER A 57 7.55 6.81 3.76
N TYR A 58 6.26 7.05 3.53
CA TYR A 58 5.26 6.01 3.27
C TYR A 58 5.69 5.13 2.09
N ALA A 59 6.16 5.75 1.00
CA ALA A 59 6.65 5.03 -0.16
C ALA A 59 7.86 4.15 0.19
N ASP A 60 8.85 4.67 0.94
CA ASP A 60 10.02 3.88 1.36
C ASP A 60 9.59 2.64 2.16
N HIS A 61 8.67 2.83 3.11
CA HIS A 61 8.16 1.75 3.93
C HIS A 61 7.45 0.67 3.10
N VAL A 62 6.48 1.06 2.28
CA VAL A 62 5.72 0.13 1.43
C VAL A 62 6.65 -0.64 0.49
N ARG A 63 7.61 0.05 -0.13
CA ARG A 63 8.58 -0.58 -1.03
C ARG A 63 9.50 -1.57 -0.30
N ALA A 64 9.97 -1.20 0.89
CA ALA A 64 10.78 -2.09 1.71
C ALA A 64 10.00 -3.36 2.09
N VAL A 65 8.78 -3.21 2.60
CA VAL A 65 7.90 -4.35 2.96
C VAL A 65 7.61 -5.23 1.74
N THR A 66 7.29 -4.63 0.59
CA THR A 66 7.00 -5.36 -0.65
C THR A 66 8.21 -6.17 -1.15
N ARG A 67 9.42 -5.59 -1.08
CA ARG A 67 10.67 -6.27 -1.45
C ARG A 67 11.00 -7.42 -0.51
N ILE A 68 10.83 -7.21 0.80
CA ILE A 68 11.02 -8.26 1.81
C ILE A 68 10.02 -9.40 1.57
N ALA A 69 8.74 -9.08 1.34
CA ALA A 69 7.71 -10.08 1.07
C ALA A 69 8.04 -10.93 -0.16
N ARG A 70 8.52 -10.29 -1.25
CA ARG A 70 9.00 -11.02 -2.43
C ARG A 70 10.19 -11.94 -2.12
N ALA A 71 11.18 -11.48 -1.36
CA ALA A 71 12.32 -12.32 -0.99
C ALA A 71 11.88 -13.52 -0.12
N VAL A 72 10.93 -13.32 0.79
CA VAL A 72 10.33 -14.40 1.58
C VAL A 72 9.58 -15.39 0.69
N TYR A 73 8.85 -14.92 -0.33
CA TYR A 73 8.21 -15.81 -1.31
C TYR A 73 9.21 -16.73 -2.00
N ASP A 74 10.35 -16.20 -2.42
CA ASP A 74 11.39 -17.00 -3.10
C ASP A 74 11.94 -18.10 -2.18
N VAL A 75 12.15 -17.80 -0.88
CA VAL A 75 12.53 -18.80 0.13
C VAL A 75 11.44 -19.85 0.34
N PHE A 76 10.17 -19.43 0.42
CA PHE A 76 9.04 -20.36 0.57
C PHE A 76 8.93 -21.30 -0.63
N LYS A 77 9.09 -20.76 -1.84
CA LYS A 77 9.06 -21.53 -3.08
C LYS A 77 10.20 -22.55 -3.15
N ASP A 78 11.41 -22.15 -2.75
CA ASP A 78 12.58 -23.03 -2.75
C ASP A 78 12.45 -24.16 -1.71
N ILE A 79 12.12 -23.83 -0.47
CA ILE A 79 12.06 -24.80 0.63
C ILE A 79 10.80 -25.66 0.53
N PHE A 80 9.63 -25.05 0.41
CA PHE A 80 8.35 -25.77 0.52
C PHE A 80 7.78 -26.19 -0.84
N GLY A 81 8.06 -25.43 -1.89
CA GLY A 81 7.49 -25.66 -3.23
C GLY A 81 5.96 -25.75 -3.16
N ASN A 82 5.40 -26.79 -3.76
CA ASN A 82 3.95 -26.99 -3.81
C ASN A 82 3.34 -27.52 -2.50
N ARG A 83 4.15 -27.83 -1.47
CA ARG A 83 3.65 -28.35 -0.18
C ARG A 83 2.91 -27.29 0.64
N VAL A 84 3.30 -26.02 0.45
CA VAL A 84 2.65 -24.87 1.06
C VAL A 84 2.29 -23.90 -0.06
N PRO A 85 1.03 -23.91 -0.54
CA PRO A 85 0.64 -23.02 -1.64
C PRO A 85 0.68 -21.57 -1.17
N LEU A 86 1.53 -20.77 -1.80
CA LEU A 86 1.63 -19.33 -1.59
C LEU A 86 1.47 -18.64 -2.95
N ARG A 87 0.48 -17.75 -3.06
CA ARG A 87 0.22 -16.99 -4.28
C ARG A 87 1.11 -15.75 -4.30
N ARG A 88 2.09 -15.72 -5.19
CA ARG A 88 3.07 -14.62 -5.30
C ARG A 88 2.39 -13.26 -5.43
N ASP A 89 1.46 -13.15 -6.36
CA ASP A 89 0.84 -11.88 -6.71
C ASP A 89 -0.07 -11.35 -5.60
N VAL A 90 -0.76 -12.25 -4.90
CA VAL A 90 -1.55 -11.91 -3.70
C VAL A 90 -0.63 -11.41 -2.59
N LEU A 91 0.50 -12.10 -2.35
CA LEU A 91 1.47 -11.65 -1.34
C LEU A 91 2.03 -10.26 -1.66
N VAL A 92 2.39 -10.01 -2.93
CA VAL A 92 2.89 -8.70 -3.38
C VAL A 92 1.80 -7.64 -3.26
N ALA A 93 0.57 -7.92 -3.68
CA ALA A 93 -0.57 -7.02 -3.54
C ALA A 93 -0.88 -6.69 -2.08
N GLY A 94 -0.89 -7.70 -1.20
CA GLY A 94 -1.07 -7.51 0.24
C GLY A 94 0.03 -6.65 0.85
N ALA A 95 1.30 -6.87 0.46
CA ALA A 95 2.42 -6.05 0.92
C ALA A 95 2.36 -4.60 0.41
N LEU A 96 1.86 -4.37 -0.81
CA LEU A 96 1.62 -3.02 -1.32
C LEU A 96 0.48 -2.34 -0.53
N LEU A 97 -0.61 -3.06 -0.27
CA LEU A 97 -1.83 -2.47 0.30
C LEU A 97 -1.88 -2.45 1.83
N HIS A 98 -0.95 -3.12 2.54
CA HIS A 98 -1.04 -3.33 3.99
C HIS A 98 -1.26 -2.03 4.80
N ASP A 99 -0.72 -0.92 4.30
CA ASP A 99 -0.79 0.40 4.93
C ASP A 99 -1.58 1.43 4.09
N VAL A 100 -2.27 1.02 3.02
CA VAL A 100 -3.00 1.94 2.11
C VAL A 100 -4.00 2.84 2.83
N GLY A 101 -4.58 2.37 3.93
CA GLY A 101 -5.48 3.16 4.78
C GLY A 101 -4.82 4.38 5.44
N LYS A 102 -3.49 4.48 5.46
CA LYS A 102 -2.79 5.67 5.99
C LYS A 102 -3.05 6.90 5.14
N LEU A 103 -3.30 6.72 3.84
CA LEU A 103 -3.64 7.81 2.93
C LEU A 103 -4.95 8.49 3.30
N VAL A 104 -5.85 7.83 4.04
CA VAL A 104 -7.07 8.43 4.59
C VAL A 104 -7.01 8.68 6.10
N GLU A 105 -6.06 8.06 6.82
CA GLU A 105 -5.82 8.31 8.25
C GLU A 105 -5.04 9.62 8.49
N VAL A 106 -4.14 9.98 7.57
CA VAL A 106 -3.24 11.13 7.69
C VAL A 106 -3.72 12.27 6.80
N GLU A 107 -3.61 13.50 7.30
CA GLU A 107 -3.79 14.73 6.55
C GLU A 107 -2.61 15.68 6.78
N GLN A 108 -2.44 16.65 5.90
CA GLN A 108 -1.44 17.71 6.05
C GLN A 108 -2.08 19.01 6.57
N GLU A 109 -1.43 19.63 7.54
CA GLU A 109 -1.74 20.99 8.02
C GLU A 109 -0.48 21.85 7.97
N GLY A 110 -0.39 22.72 6.98
CA GLY A 110 0.84 23.47 6.68
C GLY A 110 1.97 22.51 6.32
N ASP A 111 3.10 22.60 7.00
CA ASP A 111 4.25 21.70 6.80
C ASP A 111 4.21 20.43 7.67
N ASN A 112 3.18 20.29 8.51
CA ASN A 112 3.08 19.17 9.46
C ASN A 112 2.06 18.12 8.99
N PHE A 113 2.31 16.87 9.39
CA PHE A 113 1.38 15.77 9.19
C PHE A 113 0.66 15.45 10.50
N ARG A 114 -0.65 15.21 10.42
CA ARG A 114 -1.48 14.86 11.59
C ARG A 114 -2.55 13.85 11.22
N LYS A 115 -3.23 13.29 12.22
CA LYS A 115 -4.40 12.45 11.99
C LYS A 115 -5.58 13.26 11.45
N SER A 116 -6.18 12.79 10.37
CA SER A 116 -7.43 13.30 9.84
C SER A 116 -8.58 13.10 10.84
N ALA A 117 -9.69 13.80 10.64
CA ALA A 117 -10.89 13.59 11.46
C ALA A 117 -11.34 12.11 11.44
N GLY A 118 -11.29 11.48 10.26
CA GLY A 118 -11.56 10.04 10.10
C GLY A 118 -10.50 9.18 10.78
N GLY A 119 -9.22 9.51 10.63
CA GLY A 119 -8.10 8.78 11.23
C GLY A 119 -8.04 8.79 12.76
N LYS A 120 -8.72 9.74 13.40
CA LYS A 120 -8.94 9.77 14.85
C LYS A 120 -9.96 8.71 15.31
N VAL A 121 -10.88 8.32 14.43
CA VAL A 121 -11.98 7.38 14.73
C VAL A 121 -11.69 5.97 14.22
N LEU A 122 -11.12 5.86 13.00
CA LEU A 122 -10.85 4.59 12.34
C LEU A 122 -9.39 4.53 11.87
N ARG A 123 -8.67 3.48 12.29
CA ARG A 123 -7.25 3.31 11.95
C ARG A 123 -7.07 2.66 10.58
N HIS A 124 -5.91 2.92 9.97
CA HIS A 124 -5.49 2.45 8.65
C HIS A 124 -5.67 0.96 8.38
N PRO A 125 -5.56 0.02 9.35
CA PRO A 125 -5.80 -1.38 9.02
C PRO A 125 -7.25 -1.61 8.59
N PHE A 126 -8.21 -0.93 9.23
CA PHE A 126 -9.63 -1.09 8.91
C PHE A 126 -10.03 -0.31 7.66
N SER A 127 -9.57 0.94 7.52
CA SER A 127 -9.83 1.71 6.30
C SER A 127 -9.15 1.09 5.09
N GLY A 128 -7.95 0.52 5.24
CA GLY A 128 -7.24 -0.22 4.20
C GLY A 128 -8.02 -1.45 3.72
N VAL A 129 -8.54 -2.27 4.64
CA VAL A 129 -9.43 -3.39 4.30
C VAL A 129 -10.66 -2.91 3.53
N ALA A 130 -11.32 -1.84 3.99
CA ALA A 130 -12.50 -1.30 3.33
C ALA A 130 -12.20 -0.79 1.92
N LEU A 131 -11.07 -0.10 1.72
CA LEU A 131 -10.61 0.38 0.41
C LEU A 131 -10.33 -0.79 -0.54
N ALA A 132 -9.53 -1.77 -0.09
CA ALA A 132 -9.14 -2.92 -0.91
C ALA A 132 -10.34 -3.79 -1.30
N ALA A 133 -11.22 -4.09 -0.33
CA ALA A 133 -12.43 -4.88 -0.57
C ALA A 133 -13.37 -4.21 -1.59
N ALA A 134 -13.49 -2.89 -1.54
CA ALA A 134 -14.35 -2.15 -2.46
C ALA A 134 -13.87 -2.17 -3.91
N GLU A 135 -12.57 -2.40 -4.15
CA GLU A 135 -11.98 -2.47 -5.49
C GLU A 135 -11.77 -3.90 -6.00
N GLY A 136 -12.22 -4.89 -5.24
CA GLY A 136 -12.21 -6.32 -5.61
C GLY A 136 -10.89 -7.03 -5.31
N VAL A 137 -10.07 -6.51 -4.41
CA VAL A 137 -8.90 -7.23 -3.90
C VAL A 137 -9.38 -8.46 -3.11
N PRO A 138 -8.78 -9.65 -3.30
CA PRO A 138 -9.16 -10.85 -2.55
C PRO A 138 -9.00 -10.66 -1.04
N PRO A 139 -9.75 -11.43 -0.21
CA PRO A 139 -9.72 -11.30 1.24
C PRO A 139 -8.47 -11.89 1.91
N GLU A 140 -7.78 -12.83 1.27
CA GLU A 140 -6.50 -13.40 1.71
C GLU A 140 -5.30 -12.46 1.48
#